data_AF-A0A7X4EHT6-F1
#
_entry.id   AF-A0A7X4EHT6-F1
#
_cell.length_a   1.000
_cell.length_b   1.000
_cell.length_c   1.000
_cell.angle_alpha   90.00
_cell.angle_beta   90.00
_cell.angle_gamma   90.00
#
_symmetry.space_group_name_H-M   'P 1'
#
loop_
_entity.id
_entity.type
_entity.pdbx_description
1 polymer ?
#
loop_
_entity_poly.entity_id
_entity_poly.type
_entity_poly.pdbx_seq_one_letter_code
_entity_poly.pdbx_strand_id
1 'polypeptide(L)'
;MECPWESAIFLTPNHVLTSIGADMRPAINDLLRLKDHRLFEEVAEGIHLIVEHAESLEATAVRLRAIDEHRAAAIVSGLAKEESAKVLVLLDLVRCPRYNEDGRKKTVRAFGNHLAKEIYADSCDWRPVDFAEVTRIVNRQRRPYYLDGPNDVDWILPNYAKARRENRMYVDYVQDMAVEAGEYDWVSPLPDSLYRAYGDATPSCLVVARALHRVGMTTAEGLAAVADLWRDFEPQPQTTRQELRELNYDSLVRVSQAHPNREVDSEDVGVICHHWQFPLWPLDLRESGPAKAELANLRRERAEQIKSRLKRESERDPAPSVTREKVEELAKAHSDFELEWERLIASLPGNRDSGLRFSTGSVRSYGLDSYERLRRMVGSLEVKELMDLAALGWFGRHPEYGWAYCHRHARRMISDGSIGYVCGLGHHWMNGLERWEGPPRLPLRLTIGGGDTA
;
A
#
# COMPACT_ATOMS: atom_id res chain seq x y z
N MET A 1 45.66 14.39 -15.84
CA MET A 1 44.33 13.91 -16.30
C MET A 1 43.38 14.27 -15.16
N GLU A 2 42.93 15.51 -15.16
CA GLU A 2 42.10 16.09 -14.09
C GLU A 2 40.65 15.65 -14.29
N CYS A 3 39.98 15.32 -13.18
CA CYS A 3 38.66 14.72 -13.17
C CYS A 3 37.59 15.77 -13.52
N PRO A 4 36.68 15.56 -14.49
CA PRO A 4 35.83 16.63 -15.04
C PRO A 4 34.65 17.09 -14.16
N TRP A 5 34.56 16.65 -12.90
CA TRP A 5 33.39 16.92 -12.06
C TRP A 5 33.54 18.13 -11.11
N GLU A 6 34.73 18.75 -11.03
CA GLU A 6 34.95 19.92 -10.16
C GLU A 6 34.25 21.21 -10.66
N SER A 7 33.69 21.22 -11.87
CA SER A 7 32.99 22.39 -12.44
C SER A 7 31.46 22.30 -12.40
N ALA A 8 30.89 21.18 -11.94
CA ALA A 8 29.45 21.05 -11.81
C ALA A 8 29.00 21.71 -10.49
N ILE A 9 28.74 23.01 -10.53
CA ILE A 9 28.08 23.73 -9.44
C ILE A 9 26.73 23.03 -9.20
N PHE A 10 26.65 22.23 -8.13
CA PHE A 10 25.38 21.74 -7.60
C PHE A 10 24.60 22.96 -7.10
N LEU A 11 23.83 23.57 -7.99
CA LEU A 11 22.91 24.64 -7.63
C LEU A 11 21.82 24.03 -6.74
N THR A 12 22.03 24.14 -5.44
CA THR A 12 20.93 23.98 -4.48
C THR A 12 19.85 25.03 -4.83
N PRO A 13 18.56 24.77 -4.53
CA PRO A 13 17.50 25.78 -4.75
C PRO A 13 17.86 27.14 -4.12
N ASN A 14 18.57 27.13 -3.00
CA ASN A 14 19.08 28.35 -2.36
C ASN A 14 20.08 29.14 -3.21
N HIS A 15 20.88 28.48 -4.05
CA HIS A 15 21.83 29.14 -4.97
C HIS A 15 21.14 29.84 -6.14
N VAL A 16 20.06 29.25 -6.66
CA VAL A 16 19.23 29.92 -7.69
C VAL A 16 18.56 31.14 -7.08
N LEU A 17 17.98 31.04 -5.88
CA LEU A 17 17.29 32.14 -5.20
C LEU A 17 18.24 33.30 -4.81
N THR A 18 19.47 33.00 -4.38
CA THR A 18 20.48 34.05 -4.11
C THR A 18 20.97 34.73 -5.37
N SER A 19 21.01 34.04 -6.52
CA SER A 19 21.43 34.64 -7.79
C SER A 19 20.43 35.67 -8.35
N ILE A 20 19.16 35.65 -7.90
CA ILE A 20 18.11 36.58 -8.34
C ILE A 20 17.94 37.79 -7.40
N GLY A 21 18.72 37.88 -6.31
CA GLY A 21 18.68 39.01 -5.37
C GLY A 21 17.33 39.21 -4.65
N ALA A 22 16.44 38.22 -4.67
CA ALA A 22 15.11 38.32 -4.09
C ALA A 22 15.06 37.61 -2.73
N ASP A 23 14.82 38.37 -1.66
CA ASP A 23 14.50 37.84 -0.33
C ASP A 23 13.09 37.23 -0.36
N MET A 24 12.99 35.98 -0.81
CA MET A 24 11.73 35.25 -0.93
C MET A 24 11.47 34.43 0.34
N ARG A 25 10.37 34.77 1.04
CA ARG A 25 9.86 33.98 2.17
C ARG A 25 8.54 33.28 1.78
N PRO A 26 8.28 32.05 2.26
CA PRO A 26 6.96 31.45 2.15
C PRO A 26 5.89 32.35 2.79
N ALA A 27 4.89 32.74 2.00
CA ALA A 27 3.89 33.75 2.38
C ALA A 27 2.45 33.24 2.31
N ILE A 28 2.22 31.92 2.32
CA ILE A 28 0.87 31.33 2.17
C ILE A 28 -0.14 31.86 3.22
N ASN A 29 0.33 32.22 4.41
CA ASN A 29 -0.50 32.82 5.46
C ASN A 29 -1.06 34.21 5.09
N ASP A 30 -0.40 34.93 4.17
CA ASP A 30 -0.84 36.25 3.74
C ASP A 30 -2.15 36.17 2.91
N LEU A 31 -2.48 35.00 2.34
CA LEU A 31 -3.79 34.74 1.71
C LEU A 31 -4.97 34.97 2.67
N LEU A 32 -4.78 34.74 3.97
CA LEU A 32 -5.84 34.93 4.98
C LEU A 32 -6.28 36.40 5.11
N ARG A 33 -5.42 37.34 4.71
CA ARG A 33 -5.66 38.79 4.82
C ARG A 33 -6.34 39.37 3.58
N LEU A 34 -6.42 38.61 2.50
CA LEU A 34 -6.97 39.09 1.23
C LEU A 34 -8.50 39.13 1.25
N LYS A 35 -9.06 40.17 0.64
CA LYS A 35 -10.49 40.25 0.28
C LYS A 35 -10.82 39.24 -0.81
N ASP A 36 -12.10 38.89 -0.98
CA ASP A 36 -12.52 37.79 -1.88
C ASP A 36 -12.01 37.92 -3.31
N HIS A 37 -12.19 39.06 -3.98
CA HIS A 37 -11.70 39.23 -5.36
C HIS A 37 -10.19 38.94 -5.48
N ARG A 38 -9.35 39.55 -4.64
CA ARG A 38 -7.90 39.26 -4.62
C ARG A 38 -7.60 37.83 -4.20
N LEU A 39 -8.31 37.28 -3.21
CA LEU A 39 -8.09 35.91 -2.78
C LEU A 39 -8.33 34.94 -3.95
N PHE A 40 -9.41 35.13 -4.70
CA PHE A 40 -9.75 34.26 -5.82
C PHE A 40 -8.77 34.40 -6.97
N GLU A 41 -8.30 35.61 -7.29
CA GLU A 41 -7.23 35.82 -8.27
C GLU A 41 -5.94 35.07 -7.89
N GLU A 42 -5.44 35.29 -6.67
CA GLU A 42 -4.18 34.67 -6.21
C GLU A 42 -4.29 33.15 -6.05
N VAL A 43 -5.45 32.66 -5.60
CA VAL A 43 -5.70 31.22 -5.50
C VAL A 43 -5.85 30.58 -6.88
N ALA A 44 -6.52 31.23 -7.83
CA ALA A 44 -6.65 30.73 -9.19
C ALA A 44 -5.28 30.60 -9.88
N GLU A 45 -4.43 31.63 -9.77
CA GLU A 45 -3.07 31.61 -10.29
C GLU A 45 -2.24 30.49 -9.63
N GLY A 46 -2.27 30.41 -8.30
CA GLY A 46 -1.57 29.36 -7.56
C GLY A 46 -2.03 27.94 -7.95
N ILE A 47 -3.34 27.72 -8.10
CA ILE A 47 -3.87 26.42 -8.54
C ILE A 47 -3.43 26.09 -9.96
N HIS A 48 -3.45 27.06 -10.89
CA HIS A 48 -3.00 26.84 -12.26
C HIS A 48 -1.54 26.33 -12.30
N LEU A 49 -0.64 27.00 -11.58
CA LEU A 49 0.77 26.60 -11.48
C LEU A 49 0.94 25.21 -10.83
N ILE A 50 0.16 24.91 -9.79
CA ILE A 50 0.19 23.60 -9.12
C ILE A 50 -0.26 22.49 -10.07
N VAL A 51 -1.35 22.71 -10.82
CA VAL A 51 -1.86 21.73 -11.79
C VAL A 51 -0.81 21.48 -12.86
N GLU A 52 -0.30 22.52 -13.51
CA GLU A 52 0.74 22.40 -14.55
C GLU A 52 1.96 21.62 -14.03
N HIS A 53 2.43 21.94 -12.83
CA HIS A 53 3.56 21.25 -12.23
C HIS A 53 3.27 19.76 -11.94
N ALA A 54 2.12 19.47 -11.32
CA ALA A 54 1.73 18.10 -11.00
C ALA A 54 1.52 17.25 -12.26
N GLU A 55 1.01 17.84 -13.35
CA GLU A 55 0.88 17.17 -14.64
C GLU A 55 2.24 16.83 -15.25
N SER A 56 3.20 17.75 -15.17
CA SER A 56 4.58 17.53 -15.64
C SER A 56 5.28 16.40 -14.85
N LEU A 57 5.07 16.36 -13.52
CA LEU A 57 5.57 15.27 -12.68
C LEU A 57 4.94 13.93 -13.08
N GLU A 58 3.62 13.86 -13.25
CA GLU A 58 2.96 12.62 -13.64
C GLU A 58 3.36 12.15 -15.04
N ALA A 59 3.48 13.06 -16.01
CA ALA A 59 4.00 12.74 -17.33
C ALA A 59 5.44 12.18 -17.27
N THR A 60 6.25 12.69 -16.35
CA THR A 60 7.60 12.17 -16.09
C THR A 60 7.55 10.78 -15.46
N ALA A 61 6.67 10.55 -14.48
CA ALA A 61 6.46 9.23 -13.90
C ALA A 61 6.01 8.20 -14.96
N VAL A 62 5.12 8.57 -15.88
CA VAL A 62 4.71 7.73 -17.02
C VAL A 62 5.92 7.35 -17.88
N ARG A 63 6.79 8.30 -18.23
CA ARG A 63 7.99 8.03 -19.03
C ARG A 63 8.96 7.09 -18.32
N LEU A 64 9.15 7.27 -17.01
CA LEU A 64 10.00 6.39 -16.20
C LEU A 64 9.47 4.96 -16.16
N ARG A 65 8.15 4.78 -16.00
CA ARG A 65 7.52 3.44 -16.09
C ARG A 65 7.72 2.79 -17.45
N ALA A 66 7.69 3.58 -18.54
CA ALA A 66 7.87 3.06 -19.90
C ALA A 66 9.29 2.53 -20.17
N ILE A 67 10.28 2.91 -19.37
CA ILE A 67 11.66 2.40 -19.42
C ILE A 67 11.99 1.47 -18.24
N ASP A 68 10.97 0.89 -17.61
CA ASP A 68 11.08 -0.05 -16.47
C ASP A 68 11.74 0.55 -15.20
N GLU A 69 11.80 1.87 -15.06
CA GLU A 69 12.32 2.57 -13.87
C GLU A 69 11.20 2.80 -12.84
N HIS A 70 10.62 1.71 -12.30
CA HIS A 70 9.40 1.78 -11.49
C HIS A 70 9.62 2.45 -10.13
N ARG A 71 10.77 2.25 -9.48
CA ARG A 71 11.11 2.95 -8.23
C ARG A 71 11.16 4.47 -8.43
N ALA A 72 11.86 4.92 -9.46
CA ALA A 72 11.96 6.36 -9.75
C ALA A 72 10.58 6.93 -10.10
N ALA A 73 9.78 6.21 -10.89
CA ALA A 73 8.42 6.59 -11.20
C ALA A 73 7.54 6.73 -9.94
N ALA A 74 7.64 5.81 -8.98
CA ALA A 74 6.87 5.84 -7.74
C ALA A 74 7.21 7.06 -6.87
N ILE A 75 8.49 7.47 -6.85
CA ILE A 75 8.92 8.70 -6.16
C ILE A 75 8.29 9.92 -6.83
N VAL A 76 8.43 10.04 -8.16
CA VAL A 76 7.93 11.20 -8.92
C VAL A 76 6.40 11.28 -8.86
N SER A 77 5.70 10.16 -8.97
CA SER A 77 4.23 10.12 -8.86
C SER A 77 3.77 10.46 -7.43
N GLY A 78 4.54 10.07 -6.40
CA GLY A 78 4.32 10.51 -5.03
C GLY A 78 4.40 12.05 -4.87
N LEU A 79 5.35 12.69 -5.55
CA LEU A 79 5.44 14.15 -5.60
C LEU A 79 4.25 14.77 -6.34
N ALA A 80 3.86 14.21 -7.49
CA ALA A 80 2.69 14.67 -8.24
C ALA A 80 1.41 14.62 -7.39
N LYS A 81 1.23 13.55 -6.62
CA LYS A 81 0.12 13.37 -5.67
C LYS A 81 0.12 14.45 -4.59
N GLU A 82 1.27 14.68 -3.95
CA GLU A 82 1.41 15.69 -2.91
C GLU A 82 1.16 17.12 -3.43
N GLU A 83 1.65 17.45 -4.62
CA GLU A 83 1.42 18.75 -5.23
C GLU A 83 -0.05 18.93 -5.60
N SER A 84 -0.69 17.91 -6.19
CA SER A 84 -2.11 17.94 -6.53
C SER A 84 -3.02 18.16 -5.31
N ALA A 85 -2.65 17.60 -4.15
CA ALA A 85 -3.40 17.83 -2.91
C ALA A 85 -3.46 19.30 -2.49
N LYS A 86 -2.47 20.13 -2.86
CA LYS A 86 -2.52 21.57 -2.58
C LYS A 86 -3.70 22.25 -3.27
N VAL A 87 -4.14 21.77 -4.44
CA VAL A 87 -5.35 22.26 -5.11
C VAL A 87 -6.57 22.07 -4.20
N LEU A 88 -6.72 20.89 -3.61
CA LEU A 88 -7.82 20.57 -2.71
C LEU A 88 -7.77 21.41 -1.43
N VAL A 89 -6.57 21.64 -0.87
CA VAL A 89 -6.36 22.53 0.28
C VAL A 89 -6.79 23.96 -0.05
N LEU A 90 -6.39 24.50 -1.20
CA LEU A 90 -6.74 25.86 -1.62
C LEU A 90 -8.23 26.00 -1.90
N LEU A 91 -8.86 24.99 -2.52
CA LEU A 91 -10.31 24.96 -2.69
C LEU A 91 -11.03 24.92 -1.34
N ASP A 92 -10.49 24.21 -0.35
CA ASP A 92 -11.07 24.22 0.99
C ASP A 92 -10.95 25.58 1.68
N LEU A 93 -9.89 26.34 1.40
CA LEU A 93 -9.76 27.72 1.88
C LEU A 93 -10.83 28.64 1.28
N VAL A 94 -11.23 28.36 0.03
CA VAL A 94 -12.30 29.09 -0.67
C VAL A 94 -13.68 28.69 -0.13
N ARG A 95 -13.91 27.39 0.10
CA ARG A 95 -15.14 26.82 0.68
C ARG A 95 -15.33 27.23 2.15
N CYS A 96 -14.26 27.39 2.91
CA CYS A 96 -14.33 27.71 4.33
C CYS A 96 -14.92 29.13 4.57
N PRO A 97 -15.98 29.25 5.40
CA PRO A 97 -16.63 30.53 5.68
C PRO A 97 -15.66 31.57 6.24
N ARG A 98 -15.85 32.85 5.89
CA ARG A 98 -14.96 33.94 6.32
C ARG A 98 -14.93 34.14 7.83
N TYR A 99 -16.03 33.85 8.53
CA TYR A 99 -16.11 33.93 9.99
C TYR A 99 -15.35 32.79 10.70
N ASN A 100 -15.05 31.69 10.01
CA ASN A 100 -14.34 30.55 10.60
C ASN A 100 -12.82 30.71 10.47
N GLU A 101 -12.25 31.63 11.24
CA GLU A 101 -10.82 31.89 11.21
C GLU A 101 -9.96 30.67 11.52
N ASP A 102 -10.41 29.81 12.45
CA ASP A 102 -9.67 28.62 12.87
C ASP A 102 -9.58 27.58 11.74
N GLY A 103 -10.70 27.28 11.07
CA GLY A 103 -10.75 26.42 9.89
C GLY A 103 -9.86 26.94 8.76
N ARG A 104 -9.89 28.25 8.49
CA ARG A 104 -9.03 28.88 7.48
C ARG A 104 -7.53 28.76 7.85
N LYS A 105 -7.17 29.02 9.11
CA LYS A 105 -5.78 28.88 9.61
C LYS A 105 -5.30 27.42 9.53
N LYS A 106 -6.14 26.45 9.90
CA LYS A 106 -5.84 25.01 9.75
C LYS A 106 -5.60 24.63 8.29
N THR A 107 -6.46 25.11 7.40
CA THR A 107 -6.37 24.84 5.96
C THR A 107 -5.06 25.38 5.37
N VAL A 108 -4.69 26.62 5.66
CA VAL A 108 -3.43 27.18 5.18
C VAL A 108 -2.21 26.44 5.74
N ARG A 109 -2.26 26.00 7.00
CA ARG A 109 -1.18 25.15 7.57
C ARG A 109 -1.07 23.79 6.88
N ALA A 110 -2.19 23.23 6.42
CA ALA A 110 -2.20 21.97 5.67
C ALA A 110 -1.41 22.06 4.36
N PHE A 111 -1.33 23.25 3.74
CA PHE A 111 -0.60 23.47 2.48
C PHE A 111 0.88 23.06 2.55
N GLY A 112 1.53 23.27 3.70
CA GLY A 112 2.93 22.91 3.94
C GLY A 112 3.13 21.59 4.68
N ASN A 113 2.06 20.90 5.09
CA ASN A 113 2.14 19.71 5.93
C ASN A 113 1.95 18.44 5.09
N HIS A 114 2.97 17.58 5.03
CA HIS A 114 2.93 16.36 4.22
C HIS A 114 1.81 15.38 4.62
N LEU A 115 1.58 15.18 5.92
CA LEU A 115 0.51 14.30 6.40
C LEU A 115 -0.86 14.85 5.98
N ALA A 116 -1.11 16.14 6.17
CA ALA A 116 -2.36 16.76 5.78
C ALA A 116 -2.59 16.67 4.26
N LYS A 117 -1.55 16.94 3.44
CA LYS A 117 -1.62 16.76 1.98
C LYS A 117 -1.94 15.32 1.59
N GLU A 118 -1.35 14.33 2.26
CA GLU A 118 -1.65 12.92 1.98
C GLU A 118 -3.10 12.56 2.36
N ILE A 119 -3.61 13.08 3.48
CA ILE A 119 -5.02 12.90 3.88
C ILE A 119 -5.96 13.52 2.82
N TYR A 120 -5.66 14.74 2.35
CA TYR A 120 -6.41 15.36 1.25
C TYR A 120 -6.34 14.52 -0.02
N ALA A 121 -5.16 14.03 -0.40
CA ALA A 121 -4.99 13.22 -1.60
C ALA A 121 -5.77 11.92 -1.53
N ASP A 122 -5.64 11.17 -0.43
CA ASP A 122 -6.33 9.90 -0.21
C ASP A 122 -7.84 10.08 -0.13
N SER A 123 -8.33 11.25 0.27
CA SER A 123 -9.77 11.51 0.36
C SER A 123 -10.51 11.26 -0.94
N CYS A 124 -9.91 11.57 -2.09
CA CYS A 124 -10.50 11.36 -3.42
C CYS A 124 -10.84 9.88 -3.72
N ASP A 125 -10.19 8.95 -3.03
CA ASP A 125 -10.42 7.50 -3.16
C ASP A 125 -11.45 6.97 -2.16
N TRP A 126 -11.83 7.75 -1.15
CA TRP A 126 -12.79 7.28 -0.14
C TRP A 126 -14.20 7.17 -0.70
N ARG A 127 -14.97 6.28 -0.08
CA ARG A 127 -16.39 6.05 -0.36
C ARG A 127 -17.19 6.13 0.94
N PRO A 128 -17.10 7.25 1.70
CA PRO A 128 -17.77 7.35 2.98
C PRO A 128 -19.28 7.38 2.77
N VAL A 129 -20.03 6.85 3.73
CA VAL A 129 -21.48 6.96 3.79
C VAL A 129 -21.88 8.39 4.19
N ASP A 130 -21.18 8.95 5.18
CA ASP A 130 -21.45 10.26 5.77
C ASP A 130 -20.17 10.96 6.27
N PHE A 131 -20.31 12.19 6.75
CA PHE A 131 -19.19 12.95 7.28
C PHE A 131 -18.64 12.39 8.61
N ALA A 132 -19.45 11.66 9.40
CA ALA A 132 -18.98 10.96 10.58
C ALA A 132 -17.94 9.87 10.21
N GLU A 133 -18.16 9.14 9.12
CA GLU A 133 -17.18 8.21 8.58
C GLU A 133 -15.91 8.91 8.10
N VAL A 134 -16.01 10.05 7.42
CA VAL A 134 -14.84 10.89 7.07
C VAL A 134 -14.04 11.23 8.32
N THR A 135 -14.72 11.67 9.37
CA THR A 135 -14.09 12.01 10.65
C THR A 135 -13.38 10.81 11.27
N ARG A 136 -13.98 9.61 11.23
CA ARG A 136 -13.34 8.36 11.70
C ARG A 136 -12.10 8.01 10.89
N ILE A 137 -12.17 8.11 9.56
CA ILE A 137 -11.04 7.82 8.65
C ILE A 137 -9.88 8.77 8.94
N VAL A 138 -10.15 10.08 8.99
CA VAL A 138 -9.14 11.11 9.30
C VAL A 138 -8.51 10.87 10.67
N ASN A 139 -9.32 10.59 11.70
CA ASN A 139 -8.83 10.31 13.04
C ASN A 139 -7.94 9.06 13.12
N ARG A 140 -8.17 8.07 12.26
CA ARG A 140 -7.28 6.90 12.12
C ARG A 140 -6.01 7.27 11.37
N GLN A 141 -6.11 8.00 10.27
CA GLN A 141 -4.97 8.38 9.42
C GLN A 141 -3.99 9.33 10.11
N ARG A 142 -4.44 10.14 11.05
CA ARG A 142 -3.56 11.06 11.80
C ARG A 142 -2.76 10.39 12.92
N ARG A 143 -2.98 9.10 13.21
CA ARG A 143 -2.27 8.43 14.30
C ARG A 143 -0.80 8.20 13.94
N PRO A 144 0.16 8.54 14.82
CA PRO A 144 1.58 8.28 14.60
C PRO A 144 1.90 6.80 14.46
N TYR A 145 1.10 5.92 15.07
CA TYR A 145 1.25 4.47 15.02
C TYR A 145 -0.12 3.78 14.99
N TYR A 146 -0.18 2.57 14.46
CA TYR A 146 -1.36 1.70 14.52
C TYR A 146 -0.93 0.27 14.84
N LEU A 147 -1.85 -0.46 15.46
CA LEU A 147 -1.74 -1.90 15.60
C LEU A 147 -2.34 -2.56 14.35
N ASP A 148 -1.62 -3.48 13.75
CA ASP A 148 -2.06 -4.24 12.58
C ASP A 148 -1.46 -5.65 12.57
N GLY A 149 -2.06 -6.54 11.79
CA GLY A 149 -1.56 -7.89 11.55
C GLY A 149 -2.68 -8.92 11.33
N PRO A 150 -2.36 -10.07 10.71
CA PRO A 150 -3.32 -11.09 10.27
C PRO A 150 -4.14 -11.76 11.40
N ASN A 151 -3.83 -11.48 12.67
CA ASN A 151 -4.57 -11.96 13.85
C ASN A 151 -4.92 -10.80 14.80
N ASP A 152 -5.28 -9.65 14.23
CA ASP A 152 -5.74 -8.42 14.86
C ASP A 152 -4.70 -7.61 15.68
N VAL A 153 -3.44 -8.06 15.94
CA VAL A 153 -2.63 -7.34 16.96
C VAL A 153 -1.12 -7.59 17.10
N ASP A 154 -0.41 -8.14 16.12
CA ASP A 154 0.99 -8.52 16.39
C ASP A 154 2.02 -7.39 16.17
N TRP A 155 1.70 -6.37 15.36
CA TRP A 155 2.68 -5.37 14.93
C TRP A 155 2.25 -3.94 15.22
N ILE A 156 3.20 -3.15 15.74
CA ILE A 156 3.07 -1.70 15.83
C ILE A 156 3.70 -1.13 14.57
N LEU A 157 2.87 -0.57 13.70
CA LEU A 157 3.31 0.04 12.45
C LEU A 157 3.32 1.57 12.57
N PRO A 158 4.33 2.26 12.01
CA PRO A 158 4.34 3.71 11.94
C PRO A 158 3.27 4.21 10.98
N ASN A 159 2.82 5.45 11.17
CA ASN A 159 1.83 6.15 10.35
C ASN A 159 2.00 5.81 8.85
N TYR A 160 0.94 5.26 8.23
CA TYR A 160 1.03 4.67 6.91
C TYR A 160 1.36 5.71 5.85
N ALA A 161 0.77 6.90 5.94
CA ALA A 161 1.04 8.01 5.04
C ALA A 161 2.50 8.43 5.09
N LYS A 162 3.04 8.59 6.30
CA LYS A 162 4.45 8.95 6.52
C LYS A 162 5.39 7.85 6.02
N ALA A 163 5.15 6.61 6.43
CA ALA A 163 5.95 5.45 6.05
C ALA A 163 5.93 5.23 4.53
N ARG A 164 4.76 5.29 3.88
CA ARG A 164 4.65 5.13 2.41
C ARG A 164 5.46 6.18 1.66
N ARG A 165 5.47 7.42 2.14
CA ARG A 165 6.26 8.51 1.56
C ARG A 165 7.75 8.27 1.74
N GLU A 166 8.19 8.02 2.97
CA GLU A 166 9.61 7.90 3.32
C GLU A 166 10.24 6.61 2.76
N ASN A 167 9.54 5.48 2.85
CA ASN A 167 10.00 4.17 2.37
C ASN A 167 10.17 4.11 0.84
N ARG A 168 9.69 5.11 0.08
CA ARG A 168 9.97 5.21 -1.37
C ARG A 168 11.32 5.84 -1.66
N MET A 169 11.84 6.67 -0.76
CA MET A 169 12.97 7.56 -1.01
C MET A 169 14.20 7.17 -0.21
N TYR A 170 14.02 6.77 1.05
CA TYR A 170 15.12 6.66 1.99
C TYR A 170 15.46 5.22 2.32
N VAL A 171 16.76 4.98 2.45
CA VAL A 171 17.29 3.86 3.22
C VAL A 171 17.39 4.33 4.66
N ASP A 172 16.89 3.55 5.60
CA ASP A 172 16.86 3.91 7.02
C ASP A 172 17.38 2.78 7.90
N TYR A 173 17.88 3.14 9.08
CA TYR A 173 18.31 2.20 10.12
C TYR A 173 17.26 2.18 11.22
N VAL A 174 16.44 1.14 11.23
CA VAL A 174 15.25 1.06 12.07
C VAL A 174 15.43 0.01 13.15
N GLN A 175 14.75 0.22 14.28
CA GLN A 175 14.60 -0.80 15.30
C GLN A 175 13.35 -1.62 15.00
N ASP A 176 13.45 -2.94 14.97
CA ASP A 176 12.30 -3.83 14.90
C ASP A 176 11.52 -3.75 16.22
N MET A 177 10.35 -3.14 16.11
CA MET A 177 9.44 -2.92 17.24
C MET A 177 8.58 -4.17 17.55
N ALA A 178 8.62 -5.19 16.69
CA ALA A 178 7.94 -6.46 16.91
C ALA A 178 8.72 -7.39 17.85
N VAL A 179 10.05 -7.28 17.90
CA VAL A 179 10.94 -8.12 18.73
C VAL A 179 11.22 -7.44 20.07
N GLU A 180 10.96 -8.12 21.20
CA GLU A 180 11.18 -7.55 22.55
C GLU A 180 12.65 -7.16 22.83
N ALA A 181 13.60 -7.84 22.18
CA ALA A 181 15.02 -7.52 22.26
C ALA A 181 15.44 -6.28 21.43
N GLY A 182 14.54 -5.76 20.58
CA GLY A 182 14.77 -4.54 19.81
C GLY A 182 15.94 -4.63 18.85
N GLU A 183 15.96 -5.67 18.01
CA GLU A 183 16.93 -5.83 16.93
C GLU A 183 16.88 -4.63 15.98
N TYR A 184 18.01 -4.30 15.36
CA TYR A 184 18.11 -3.19 14.43
C TYR A 184 18.42 -3.72 13.03
N ASP A 185 17.80 -3.13 12.02
CA ASP A 185 18.00 -3.53 10.63
C ASP A 185 18.04 -2.32 9.69
N TRP A 186 18.70 -2.50 8.55
CA TRP A 186 18.68 -1.55 7.45
C TRP A 186 17.47 -1.83 6.56
N VAL A 187 16.55 -0.88 6.49
CA VAL A 187 15.41 -0.95 5.58
C VAL A 187 15.70 -0.12 4.35
N SER A 188 15.72 -0.77 3.19
CA SER A 188 15.77 -0.09 1.89
C SER A 188 14.38 0.10 1.31
N PRO A 189 14.20 1.04 0.36
CA PRO A 189 12.98 1.13 -0.42
C PRO A 189 12.61 -0.20 -1.07
N LEU A 190 11.31 -0.40 -1.32
CA LEU A 190 10.80 -1.65 -1.88
C LEU A 190 11.55 -2.02 -3.18
N PRO A 191 11.76 -3.32 -3.45
CA PRO A 191 12.32 -3.75 -4.72
C PRO A 191 11.43 -3.32 -5.89
N ASP A 192 12.06 -3.06 -7.03
CA ASP A 192 11.40 -2.56 -8.23
C ASP A 192 10.26 -3.47 -8.72
N SER A 193 10.40 -4.78 -8.51
CA SER A 193 9.37 -5.79 -8.81
C SER A 193 8.05 -5.55 -8.09
N LEU A 194 8.07 -5.02 -6.86
CA LEU A 194 6.86 -4.68 -6.13
C LEU A 194 6.24 -3.39 -6.67
N TYR A 195 7.03 -2.37 -6.99
CA TYR A 195 6.51 -1.16 -7.64
C TYR A 195 5.88 -1.46 -9.00
N ARG A 196 6.44 -2.41 -9.76
CA ARG A 196 5.84 -2.91 -11.00
C ARG A 196 4.51 -3.63 -10.76
N ALA A 197 4.47 -4.52 -9.76
CA ALA A 197 3.28 -5.34 -9.47
C ALA A 197 2.10 -4.50 -8.96
N TYR A 198 2.37 -3.45 -8.20
CA TYR A 198 1.36 -2.53 -7.68
C TYR A 198 1.22 -1.25 -8.52
N GLY A 199 1.70 -1.29 -9.77
CA GLY A 199 1.87 -0.15 -10.68
C GLY A 199 0.85 0.96 -10.48
N ASP A 200 1.32 2.10 -9.97
CA ASP A 200 0.50 3.24 -9.57
C ASP A 200 -0.26 3.80 -10.77
N ALA A 201 -1.60 3.75 -10.68
CA ALA A 201 -2.48 4.55 -11.52
C ALA A 201 -2.23 6.04 -11.26
N THR A 202 -2.59 6.91 -12.21
CA THR A 202 -2.60 8.36 -11.99
C THR A 202 -3.27 8.67 -10.66
N PRO A 203 -2.65 9.47 -9.77
CA PRO A 203 -3.24 9.76 -8.47
C PRO A 203 -4.65 10.35 -8.59
N SER A 204 -5.62 9.80 -7.86
CA SER A 204 -7.02 10.24 -7.96
C SER A 204 -7.20 11.73 -7.64
N CYS A 205 -6.39 12.28 -6.73
CA CYS A 205 -6.40 13.72 -6.45
C CYS A 205 -5.93 14.57 -7.64
N LEU A 206 -5.01 14.08 -8.47
CA LEU A 206 -4.61 14.75 -9.72
C LEU A 206 -5.72 14.66 -10.76
N VAL A 207 -6.40 13.51 -10.86
CA VAL A 207 -7.56 13.34 -11.76
C VAL A 207 -8.67 14.34 -11.38
N VAL A 208 -8.99 14.46 -10.08
CA VAL A 208 -9.96 15.43 -9.58
C VAL A 208 -9.49 16.87 -9.82
N ALA A 209 -8.24 17.21 -9.50
CA ALA A 209 -7.70 18.55 -9.72
C ALA A 209 -7.77 18.98 -11.19
N ARG A 210 -7.44 18.06 -12.12
CA ARG A 210 -7.56 18.26 -13.57
C ARG A 210 -9.00 18.54 -14.00
N ALA A 211 -9.94 17.71 -13.53
CA ALA A 211 -11.35 17.89 -13.87
C ALA A 211 -11.86 19.26 -13.38
N LEU A 212 -11.60 19.61 -12.12
CA LEU A 212 -11.94 20.91 -11.53
C LEU A 212 -11.33 22.07 -12.33
N HIS A 213 -10.07 21.94 -12.74
CA HIS A 213 -9.38 22.96 -13.54
C HIS A 213 -9.99 23.10 -14.94
N ARG A 214 -10.26 21.97 -15.63
CA ARG A 214 -10.81 21.93 -16.99
C ARG A 214 -12.22 22.48 -17.09
N VAL A 215 -13.08 22.28 -16.08
CA VAL A 215 -14.43 22.86 -16.06
C VAL A 215 -14.45 24.34 -15.65
N GLY A 216 -13.31 24.88 -15.22
CA GLY A 216 -13.18 26.29 -14.86
C GLY A 216 -13.52 26.61 -13.40
N MET A 217 -13.71 25.61 -12.53
CA MET A 217 -13.94 25.82 -11.09
C MET A 217 -12.78 26.51 -10.39
N THR A 218 -11.58 26.44 -10.96
CA THR A 218 -10.37 27.03 -10.36
C THR A 218 -9.99 28.38 -10.98
N THR A 219 -10.86 28.99 -11.79
CA THR A 219 -10.70 30.39 -12.24
C THR A 219 -11.17 31.34 -11.14
N ALA A 220 -10.88 32.64 -11.23
CA ALA A 220 -11.36 33.60 -10.22
C ALA A 220 -12.90 33.62 -10.13
N GLU A 221 -13.59 33.59 -11.28
CA GLU A 221 -15.04 33.55 -11.36
C GLU A 221 -15.62 32.21 -10.88
N GLY A 222 -14.99 31.09 -11.25
CA GLY A 222 -15.37 29.77 -10.79
C GLY A 222 -15.22 29.60 -9.28
N LEU A 223 -14.12 30.13 -8.71
CA LEU A 223 -13.90 30.14 -7.26
C LEU A 223 -14.92 31.03 -6.53
N ALA A 224 -15.33 32.15 -7.13
CA ALA A 224 -16.43 32.96 -6.60
C ALA A 224 -17.75 32.18 -6.59
N ALA A 225 -18.10 31.51 -7.69
CA ALA A 225 -19.30 30.69 -7.78
C ALA A 225 -19.31 29.53 -6.75
N VAL A 226 -18.16 28.89 -6.53
CA VAL A 226 -17.97 27.87 -5.49
C VAL A 226 -18.10 28.49 -4.10
N ALA A 227 -17.45 29.61 -3.82
CA ALA A 227 -17.53 30.30 -2.54
C ALA A 227 -18.97 30.67 -2.16
N ASP A 228 -19.74 31.20 -3.11
CA ASP A 228 -21.13 31.61 -2.94
C ASP A 228 -22.08 30.44 -2.63
N LEU A 229 -21.68 29.19 -2.93
CA LEU A 229 -22.46 28.00 -2.59
C LEU A 229 -21.99 27.37 -1.29
N TRP A 230 -20.68 27.21 -1.16
CA TRP A 230 -20.08 26.35 -0.14
C TRP A 230 -19.90 27.04 1.21
N ARG A 231 -19.82 28.37 1.26
CA ARG A 231 -19.60 29.08 2.54
C ARG A 231 -20.81 29.09 3.44
N ASP A 232 -21.99 28.74 2.92
CA ASP A 232 -23.20 28.55 3.71
C ASP A 232 -23.39 27.08 4.13
N PHE A 233 -22.52 26.18 3.67
CA PHE A 233 -22.56 24.76 3.95
C PHE A 233 -21.52 24.38 5.01
N GLU A 234 -22.00 23.87 6.15
CA GLU A 234 -21.17 23.25 7.18
C GLU A 234 -21.53 21.77 7.31
N PRO A 235 -20.61 20.84 6.98
CA PRO A 235 -20.94 19.41 7.01
C PRO A 235 -21.24 18.97 8.44
N GLN A 236 -22.42 18.36 8.62
CA GLN A 236 -22.83 17.74 9.88
C GLN A 236 -22.45 16.26 9.87
N PRO A 237 -22.29 15.59 11.02
CA PRO A 237 -21.91 14.17 11.07
C PRO A 237 -22.78 13.26 10.17
N GLN A 238 -24.08 13.54 10.10
CA GLN A 238 -25.06 12.81 9.30
C GLN A 238 -25.13 13.26 7.82
N THR A 239 -24.42 14.30 7.42
CA THR A 239 -24.43 14.75 6.03
C THR A 239 -23.89 13.63 5.15
N THR A 240 -24.73 13.18 4.23
CA THR A 240 -24.53 11.99 3.42
C THR A 240 -23.70 12.30 2.19
N ARG A 241 -23.11 11.25 1.61
CA ARG A 241 -22.43 11.36 0.33
C ARG A 241 -23.35 11.78 -0.82
N GLN A 242 -24.65 11.47 -0.74
CA GLN A 242 -25.61 11.88 -1.76
C GLN A 242 -25.83 13.40 -1.73
N GLU A 243 -25.98 14.00 -0.54
CA GLU A 243 -26.06 15.45 -0.38
C GLU A 243 -24.78 16.14 -0.89
N LEU A 244 -23.60 15.57 -0.60
CA LEU A 244 -22.33 16.05 -1.16
C LEU A 244 -22.32 16.02 -2.69
N ARG A 245 -22.80 14.93 -3.30
CA ARG A 245 -22.85 14.77 -4.75
C ARG A 245 -23.76 15.81 -5.39
N GLU A 246 -24.91 16.10 -4.77
CA GLU A 246 -25.83 17.15 -5.20
C GLU A 246 -25.17 18.52 -5.11
N LEU A 247 -24.48 18.82 -4.01
CA LEU A 247 -23.73 20.07 -3.85
C LEU A 247 -22.61 20.24 -4.89
N ASN A 248 -21.90 19.15 -5.23
CA ASN A 248 -20.89 19.16 -6.30
C ASN A 248 -21.53 19.44 -7.67
N TYR A 249 -22.71 18.87 -7.94
CA TYR A 249 -23.45 19.13 -9.17
C TYR A 249 -23.94 20.58 -9.25
N ASP A 250 -24.49 21.11 -8.17
CA ASP A 250 -24.93 22.51 -8.11
C ASP A 250 -23.75 23.48 -8.31
N SER A 251 -22.57 23.12 -7.81
CA SER A 251 -21.34 23.86 -8.06
C SER A 251 -21.01 23.91 -9.55
N LEU A 252 -21.14 22.79 -10.27
CA LEU A 252 -20.92 22.70 -11.72
C LEU A 252 -21.92 23.58 -12.49
N VAL A 253 -23.19 23.57 -12.10
CA VAL A 253 -24.22 24.41 -12.71
C VAL A 253 -23.86 25.88 -12.57
N ARG A 254 -23.49 26.36 -11.37
CA ARG A 254 -23.10 27.77 -11.17
C ARG A 254 -21.85 28.15 -11.95
N VAL A 255 -20.85 27.26 -12.02
CA VAL A 255 -19.62 27.51 -12.77
C VAL A 255 -19.88 27.55 -14.28
N SER A 256 -20.77 26.70 -14.80
CA SER A 256 -21.18 26.76 -16.22
C SER A 256 -21.89 28.07 -16.57
N GLN A 257 -22.63 28.67 -15.63
CA GLN A 257 -23.28 29.97 -15.82
C GLN A 257 -22.24 31.10 -15.84
N ALA A 258 -21.17 30.99 -15.05
CA ALA A 258 -20.04 31.91 -15.08
C ALA A 258 -19.18 31.76 -16.35
N HIS A 259 -19.20 30.60 -17.00
CA HIS A 259 -18.43 30.29 -18.21
C HIS A 259 -19.29 29.65 -19.31
N PRO A 260 -20.28 30.36 -19.90
CA PRO A 260 -21.26 29.78 -20.82
C PRO A 260 -20.68 29.21 -22.11
N ASN A 261 -19.48 29.65 -22.50
CA ASN A 261 -18.79 29.20 -23.71
C ASN A 261 -17.77 28.10 -23.45
N ARG A 262 -17.66 27.59 -22.21
CA ARG A 262 -16.69 26.57 -21.84
C ARG A 262 -17.31 25.20 -22.05
N GLU A 263 -16.67 24.38 -22.87
CA GLU A 263 -17.05 22.99 -23.03
C GLU A 263 -16.74 22.21 -21.75
N VAL A 264 -17.70 21.37 -21.34
CA VAL A 264 -17.59 20.54 -20.14
C VAL A 264 -17.76 19.09 -20.56
N ASP A 265 -16.73 18.28 -20.30
CA ASP A 265 -16.78 16.84 -20.55
C ASP A 265 -17.66 16.14 -19.50
N SER A 266 -18.51 15.23 -19.95
CA SER A 266 -19.28 14.33 -19.09
C SER A 266 -18.41 13.49 -18.15
N GLU A 267 -17.19 13.14 -18.56
CA GLU A 267 -16.24 12.42 -17.69
C GLU A 267 -15.78 13.30 -16.52
N ASP A 268 -15.46 14.58 -16.79
CA ASP A 268 -15.08 15.54 -15.76
C ASP A 268 -16.21 15.78 -14.75
N VAL A 269 -17.45 15.86 -15.23
CA VAL A 269 -18.65 15.94 -14.38
C VAL A 269 -18.73 14.70 -13.48
N GLY A 270 -18.57 13.50 -14.04
CA GLY A 270 -18.56 12.26 -13.28
C GLY A 270 -17.47 12.23 -12.20
N VAL A 271 -16.25 12.59 -12.56
CA VAL A 271 -15.12 12.67 -11.62
C VAL A 271 -15.45 13.62 -10.47
N ILE A 272 -15.90 14.85 -10.76
CA ILE A 272 -16.18 15.85 -9.73
C ILE A 272 -17.32 15.40 -8.83
N CYS A 273 -18.44 14.95 -9.39
CA CYS A 273 -19.59 14.50 -8.61
C CYS A 273 -19.29 13.29 -7.70
N HIS A 274 -18.36 12.41 -8.08
CA HIS A 274 -18.11 11.17 -7.34
C HIS A 274 -16.86 11.16 -6.47
N HIS A 275 -15.87 12.01 -6.78
CA HIS A 275 -14.54 12.00 -6.15
C HIS A 275 -14.13 13.32 -5.48
N TRP A 276 -14.79 14.45 -5.79
CA TRP A 276 -14.55 15.69 -5.03
C TRP A 276 -15.24 15.58 -3.66
N GLN A 277 -14.43 15.46 -2.61
CA GLN A 277 -14.92 15.11 -1.26
C GLN A 277 -15.42 16.31 -0.44
N PHE A 278 -16.03 15.95 0.69
CA PHE A 278 -16.32 16.86 1.80
C PHE A 278 -15.13 17.78 2.12
N PRO A 279 -15.40 19.02 2.55
CA PRO A 279 -14.35 19.88 3.06
C PRO A 279 -13.76 19.29 4.33
N LEU A 280 -12.45 19.40 4.48
CA LEU A 280 -11.69 18.91 5.63
C LEU A 280 -11.29 20.05 6.59
N TRP A 281 -11.57 21.31 6.25
CA TRP A 281 -11.38 22.48 7.14
C TRP A 281 -12.00 22.34 8.53
N PRO A 282 -13.11 21.59 8.77
CA PRO A 282 -13.63 21.39 10.11
C PRO A 282 -12.75 20.47 10.98
N LEU A 283 -11.91 19.64 10.37
CA LEU A 283 -11.16 18.57 11.03
C LEU A 283 -9.73 19.00 11.40
N ASP A 284 -9.16 18.33 12.40
CA ASP A 284 -7.73 18.49 12.73
C ASP A 284 -6.91 17.41 12.03
N LEU A 285 -6.15 17.82 11.02
CA LEU A 285 -5.31 16.97 10.18
C LEU A 285 -3.88 16.80 10.72
N ARG A 286 -3.58 17.39 11.89
CA ARG A 286 -2.27 17.20 12.54
C ARG A 286 -2.20 15.81 13.14
N GLU A 287 -0.97 15.31 13.23
CA GLU A 287 -0.68 14.06 13.94
C GLU A 287 -1.29 14.09 15.36
N SER A 288 -2.00 13.03 15.73
CA SER A 288 -2.71 12.98 17.02
C SER A 288 -1.73 12.72 18.17
N GLY A 289 -1.34 13.78 18.86
CA GLY A 289 -0.62 13.69 20.14
C GLY A 289 0.86 13.28 20.02
N PRO A 290 1.56 13.18 21.17
CA PRO A 290 2.99 12.87 21.17
C PRO A 290 3.21 11.39 20.84
N ALA A 291 3.84 11.12 19.70
CA ALA A 291 4.17 9.79 19.19
C ALA A 291 4.71 8.82 20.25
N LYS A 292 5.54 9.29 21.19
CA LYS A 292 6.09 8.47 22.29
C LYS A 292 5.03 7.95 23.27
N ALA A 293 4.05 8.77 23.63
CA ALA A 293 3.01 8.37 24.57
C ALA A 293 2.04 7.37 23.94
N GLU A 294 1.68 7.58 22.67
CA GLU A 294 0.85 6.66 21.92
C GLU A 294 1.56 5.32 21.72
N LEU A 295 2.83 5.34 21.34
CA LEU A 295 3.65 4.15 21.24
C LEU A 295 3.73 3.36 22.56
N ALA A 296 3.88 4.05 23.70
CA ALA A 296 3.88 3.42 25.01
C ALA A 296 2.51 2.79 25.36
N ASN A 297 1.41 3.43 24.95
CA ASN A 297 0.07 2.86 25.11
C ASN A 297 -0.12 1.61 24.25
N LEU A 298 0.25 1.67 22.97
CA LEU A 298 0.14 0.52 22.05
C LEU A 298 1.03 -0.65 22.48
N ARG A 299 2.22 -0.39 23.03
CA ARG A 299 3.08 -1.43 23.62
C ARG A 299 2.41 -2.12 24.81
N ARG A 300 1.75 -1.35 25.69
CA ARG A 300 0.99 -1.91 26.83
C ARG A 300 -0.21 -2.72 26.35
N GLU A 301 -0.97 -2.17 25.41
CA GLU A 301 -2.11 -2.85 24.80
C GLU A 301 -1.70 -4.17 24.16
N ARG A 302 -0.65 -4.16 23.32
CA ARG A 302 -0.05 -5.35 22.72
C ARG A 302 0.36 -6.38 23.79
N ALA A 303 1.05 -5.96 24.85
CA ALA A 303 1.48 -6.86 25.91
C ALA A 303 0.30 -7.54 26.63
N GLU A 304 -0.76 -6.79 26.94
CA GLU A 304 -1.97 -7.35 27.57
C GLU A 304 -2.72 -8.30 26.62
N GLN A 305 -2.76 -8.00 25.33
CA GLN A 305 -3.38 -8.87 24.33
C GLN A 305 -2.58 -10.17 24.13
N ILE A 306 -1.24 -10.11 24.12
CA ILE A 306 -0.36 -11.28 24.11
C ILE A 306 -0.59 -12.13 25.36
N LYS A 307 -0.61 -11.54 26.55
CA LYS A 307 -0.89 -12.26 27.82
C LYS A 307 -2.26 -12.94 27.79
N SER A 308 -3.29 -12.21 27.35
CA SER A 308 -4.66 -12.73 27.23
C SER A 308 -4.75 -13.87 26.22
N ARG A 309 -3.97 -13.81 25.14
CA ARG A 309 -3.84 -14.91 24.16
C ARG A 309 -3.16 -16.13 24.76
N LEU A 310 -1.99 -15.96 25.39
CA LEU A 310 -1.26 -17.05 26.04
C LEU A 310 -2.10 -17.74 27.11
N LYS A 311 -2.88 -16.96 27.87
CA LYS A 311 -3.84 -17.50 28.85
C LYS A 311 -4.93 -18.35 28.17
N ARG A 312 -5.59 -17.82 27.13
CA ARG A 312 -6.60 -18.58 26.35
C ARG A 312 -6.01 -19.83 25.69
N GLU A 313 -4.77 -19.78 25.21
CA GLU A 313 -4.05 -20.92 24.65
C GLU A 313 -3.67 -21.95 25.72
N SER A 314 -3.39 -21.52 26.95
CA SER A 314 -3.14 -22.44 28.07
C SER A 314 -4.42 -23.06 28.65
N GLU A 315 -5.56 -22.40 28.48
CA GLU A 315 -6.89 -22.86 28.93
C GLU A 315 -7.61 -23.71 27.86
N ARG A 316 -7.29 -23.53 26.57
CA ARG A 316 -7.65 -24.48 25.52
C ARG A 316 -6.79 -25.72 25.71
N ASP A 317 -7.45 -26.86 25.95
CA ASP A 317 -6.96 -28.24 26.03
C ASP A 317 -5.43 -28.38 25.92
N PRO A 318 -4.72 -28.86 26.98
CA PRO A 318 -3.27 -28.97 26.94
C PRO A 318 -2.90 -29.77 25.69
N ALA A 319 -2.13 -29.13 24.80
CA ALA A 319 -1.71 -29.74 23.54
C ALA A 319 -1.27 -31.19 23.81
N PRO A 320 -1.76 -32.20 23.06
CA PRO A 320 -1.28 -33.56 23.24
C PRO A 320 0.22 -33.53 23.12
N SER A 321 0.94 -33.89 24.18
CA SER A 321 2.39 -33.93 24.18
C SER A 321 2.82 -34.90 23.08
N VAL A 322 3.31 -34.35 21.96
CA VAL A 322 3.97 -35.16 20.95
C VAL A 322 5.21 -35.73 21.65
N THR A 323 5.20 -37.02 21.95
CA THR A 323 6.31 -37.67 22.63
C THR A 323 7.47 -37.79 21.66
N ARG A 324 8.69 -37.76 22.19
CA ARG A 324 9.93 -38.00 21.42
C ARG A 324 9.84 -39.28 20.58
N GLU A 325 9.22 -40.33 21.13
CA GLU A 325 8.95 -41.58 20.42
C GLU A 325 8.10 -41.38 19.15
N LYS A 326 7.10 -40.49 19.16
CA LYS A 326 6.25 -40.23 17.99
C LYS A 326 7.01 -39.48 16.89
N VAL A 327 7.94 -38.60 17.28
CA VAL A 327 8.84 -37.90 16.33
C VAL A 327 9.83 -38.88 15.70
N GLU A 328 10.39 -39.79 16.50
CA GLU A 328 11.31 -40.83 16.03
C GLU A 328 10.60 -41.86 15.13
N GLU A 329 9.33 -42.20 15.41
CA GLU A 329 8.48 -43.05 14.57
C GLU A 329 8.24 -42.44 13.18
N LEU A 330 7.89 -41.15 13.11
CA LEU A 330 7.69 -40.42 11.85
C LEU A 330 8.99 -40.26 11.05
N ALA A 331 10.11 -40.00 11.72
CA ALA A 331 11.43 -39.90 11.09
C ALA A 331 11.90 -41.26 10.52
N LYS A 332 11.58 -42.36 11.19
CA LYS A 332 11.87 -43.72 10.72
C LYS A 332 11.03 -44.10 9.52
N ALA A 333 9.73 -43.84 9.55
CA ALA A 333 8.84 -44.08 8.41
C ALA A 333 9.29 -43.31 7.14
N HIS A 334 9.86 -42.11 7.33
CA HIS A 334 10.46 -41.35 6.24
C HIS A 334 11.75 -42.00 5.70
N SER A 335 12.64 -42.45 6.58
CA SER A 335 13.90 -43.10 6.18
C SER A 335 13.66 -44.42 5.43
N ASP A 336 12.66 -45.18 5.86
CA ASP A 336 12.25 -46.42 5.20
C ASP A 336 11.67 -46.15 3.79
N PHE A 337 10.95 -45.02 3.62
CA PHE A 337 10.41 -44.57 2.33
C PHE A 337 11.52 -44.16 1.33
N GLU A 338 12.56 -43.44 1.76
CA GLU A 338 13.69 -43.09 0.89
C GLU A 338 14.46 -44.33 0.42
N LEU A 339 14.68 -45.31 1.30
CA LEU A 339 15.36 -46.57 0.99
C LEU A 339 14.61 -47.42 -0.04
N GLU A 340 13.27 -47.39 -0.01
CA GLU A 340 12.43 -48.08 -0.99
C GLU A 340 12.45 -47.39 -2.35
N TRP A 341 12.52 -46.05 -2.37
CA TRP A 341 12.69 -45.23 -3.57
C TRP A 341 14.07 -45.45 -4.22
N GLU A 342 15.16 -45.41 -3.46
CA GLU A 342 16.50 -45.68 -4.02
C GLU A 342 16.60 -47.07 -4.66
N ARG A 343 15.97 -48.09 -4.06
CA ARG A 343 15.88 -49.44 -4.64
C ARG A 343 15.07 -49.47 -5.93
N LEU A 344 13.98 -48.72 -6.00
CA LEU A 344 13.17 -48.58 -7.21
C LEU A 344 14.00 -47.96 -8.34
N ILE A 345 14.72 -46.86 -8.08
CA ILE A 345 15.62 -46.18 -9.06
C ILE A 345 16.76 -47.10 -9.52
N ALA A 346 17.33 -47.88 -8.60
CA ALA A 346 18.39 -48.83 -8.90
C ALA A 346 17.91 -50.07 -9.70
N SER A 347 16.61 -50.36 -9.66
CA SER A 347 16.00 -51.50 -10.38
C SER A 347 15.53 -51.18 -11.80
N LEU A 348 15.56 -49.89 -12.21
CA LEU A 348 15.17 -49.49 -13.56
C LEU A 348 16.24 -49.88 -14.61
N PRO A 349 15.84 -50.56 -15.72
CA PRO A 349 16.80 -50.99 -16.74
C PRO A 349 17.40 -49.77 -17.46
N GLY A 350 18.74 -49.68 -17.44
CA GLY A 350 19.52 -48.58 -18.05
C GLY A 350 20.43 -47.84 -17.07
N ASN A 351 20.26 -48.03 -15.75
CA ASN A 351 20.97 -47.26 -14.73
C ASN A 351 22.33 -47.85 -14.28
N ARG A 352 22.83 -48.91 -14.95
CA ARG A 352 24.10 -49.54 -14.55
C ARG A 352 25.32 -49.13 -15.36
N ASP A 353 25.19 -48.53 -16.55
CA ASP A 353 26.35 -48.27 -17.43
C ASP A 353 26.41 -46.90 -18.12
N SER A 354 25.44 -46.01 -17.92
CA SER A 354 25.53 -44.65 -18.46
C SER A 354 25.97 -43.68 -17.36
N GLY A 355 27.18 -43.14 -17.43
CA GLY A 355 27.67 -42.06 -16.55
C GLY A 355 26.91 -40.72 -16.69
N LEU A 356 25.62 -40.76 -17.02
CA LEU A 356 24.69 -39.64 -17.12
C LEU A 356 24.08 -39.39 -15.73
N ARG A 357 24.50 -38.30 -15.07
CA ARG A 357 23.73 -37.71 -13.98
C ARG A 357 22.46 -37.10 -14.59
N PHE A 358 21.31 -37.67 -14.27
CA PHE A 358 20.01 -37.15 -14.69
C PHE A 358 19.82 -35.73 -14.12
N SER A 359 19.62 -34.74 -15.00
CA SER A 359 19.14 -33.42 -14.60
C SER A 359 17.60 -33.41 -14.57
N THR A 360 17.05 -32.69 -13.61
CA THR A 360 15.63 -32.59 -13.23
C THR A 360 14.69 -32.10 -14.34
N GLY A 361 15.20 -31.72 -15.51
CA GLY A 361 14.40 -31.29 -16.67
C GLY A 361 13.65 -32.41 -17.42
N SER A 362 13.97 -33.68 -17.18
CA SER A 362 13.51 -34.78 -18.04
C SER A 362 12.30 -35.59 -17.51
N VAL A 363 11.78 -35.26 -16.32
CA VAL A 363 10.75 -36.08 -15.62
C VAL A 363 9.35 -35.48 -15.71
N ARG A 364 9.00 -34.82 -16.82
CA ARG A 364 7.62 -34.36 -17.05
C ARG A 364 6.70 -35.41 -17.70
N SER A 365 7.21 -36.58 -18.07
CA SER A 365 6.43 -37.55 -18.87
C SER A 365 6.24 -38.95 -18.28
N TYR A 366 6.61 -39.24 -17.03
CA TYR A 366 6.40 -40.58 -16.46
C TYR A 366 5.97 -40.57 -15.00
N GLY A 367 4.82 -41.22 -14.72
CA GLY A 367 4.41 -41.66 -13.38
C GLY A 367 3.18 -40.99 -12.76
N LEU A 368 2.04 -40.91 -13.47
CA LEU A 368 0.74 -40.52 -12.88
C LEU A 368 0.37 -41.36 -11.62
N ASP A 369 0.85 -42.59 -11.52
CA ASP A 369 0.57 -43.52 -10.42
C ASP A 369 1.25 -43.18 -9.09
N SER A 370 2.46 -42.57 -9.11
CA SER A 370 3.21 -42.23 -7.90
C SER A 370 2.70 -40.93 -7.28
N TYR A 371 2.36 -39.95 -8.12
CA TYR A 371 1.70 -38.72 -7.69
C TYR A 371 0.30 -38.99 -7.11
N GLU A 372 -0.46 -39.90 -7.74
CA GLU A 372 -1.76 -40.36 -7.23
C GLU A 372 -1.65 -41.11 -5.91
N ARG A 373 -0.61 -41.93 -5.71
CA ARG A 373 -0.35 -42.62 -4.43
C ARG A 373 0.01 -41.64 -3.31
N LEU A 374 0.90 -40.68 -3.59
CA LEU A 374 1.29 -39.65 -2.64
C LEU A 374 0.11 -38.72 -2.30
N ARG A 375 -0.69 -38.35 -3.31
CA ARG A 375 -1.92 -37.57 -3.14
C ARG A 375 -2.97 -38.34 -2.31
N ARG A 376 -3.09 -39.65 -2.47
CA ARG A 376 -3.94 -40.51 -1.63
C ARG A 376 -3.42 -40.62 -0.20
N MET A 377 -2.11 -40.76 0.00
CA MET A 377 -1.49 -40.75 1.33
C MET A 377 -1.71 -39.41 2.04
N VAL A 378 -1.37 -38.29 1.40
CA VAL A 378 -1.57 -36.93 1.92
C VAL A 378 -3.05 -36.64 2.15
N GLY A 379 -3.94 -37.16 1.29
CA GLY A 379 -5.39 -37.06 1.45
C GLY A 379 -5.98 -37.95 2.55
N SER A 380 -5.22 -38.95 3.02
CA SER A 380 -5.62 -39.84 4.13
C SER A 380 -5.07 -39.41 5.50
N LEU A 381 -4.19 -38.41 5.53
CA LEU A 381 -3.65 -37.85 6.77
C LEU A 381 -4.67 -36.92 7.42
N GLU A 382 -4.80 -37.02 8.73
CA GLU A 382 -5.55 -36.02 9.50
C GLU A 382 -4.86 -34.65 9.40
N VAL A 383 -5.63 -33.56 9.51
CA VAL A 383 -5.12 -32.18 9.42
C VAL A 383 -3.92 -31.96 10.35
N LYS A 384 -3.94 -32.59 11.52
CA LYS A 384 -2.86 -32.55 12.50
C LYS A 384 -1.55 -33.19 11.99
N GLU A 385 -1.63 -34.32 11.30
CA GLU A 385 -0.48 -35.04 10.75
C GLU A 385 0.16 -34.28 9.59
N LEU A 386 -0.66 -33.57 8.80
CA LEU A 386 -0.17 -32.64 7.78
C LEU A 386 0.62 -31.47 8.40
N MET A 387 0.20 -31.00 9.58
CA MET A 387 0.90 -29.94 10.32
C MET A 387 2.23 -30.41 10.90
N ASP A 388 2.28 -31.65 11.39
CA ASP A 388 3.51 -32.26 11.90
C ASP A 388 4.54 -32.46 10.77
N LEU A 389 4.10 -32.91 9.58
CA LEU A 389 4.94 -33.05 8.39
C LEU A 389 5.48 -31.70 7.88
N ALA A 390 4.63 -30.68 7.79
CA ALA A 390 5.06 -29.34 7.40
C ALA A 390 6.05 -28.73 8.41
N ALA A 391 5.85 -28.99 9.71
CA ALA A 391 6.75 -28.56 10.78
C ALA A 391 8.12 -29.24 10.70
N LEU A 392 8.17 -30.54 10.38
CA LEU A 392 9.42 -31.29 10.16
C LEU A 392 10.21 -30.74 8.98
N GLY A 393 9.55 -30.47 7.85
CA GLY A 393 10.21 -29.87 6.68
C GLY A 393 10.78 -28.49 6.97
N TRP A 394 10.08 -27.68 7.76
CA TRP A 394 10.55 -26.36 8.17
C TRP A 394 11.68 -26.42 9.20
N PHE A 395 11.55 -27.29 10.21
CA PHE A 395 12.56 -27.50 11.25
C PHE A 395 13.87 -28.05 10.67
N GLY A 396 13.80 -28.92 9.66
CA GLY A 396 14.97 -29.39 8.94
C GLY A 396 15.72 -28.29 8.15
N ARG A 397 15.02 -27.23 7.72
CA ARG A 397 15.64 -26.07 7.06
C ARG A 397 16.19 -25.03 8.04
N HIS A 398 15.58 -24.93 9.22
CA HIS A 398 15.91 -23.91 10.21
C HIS A 398 15.97 -24.49 11.63
N PRO A 399 16.98 -25.33 11.92
CA PRO A 399 17.11 -25.98 13.22
C PRO A 399 17.27 -24.98 14.38
N GLU A 400 17.75 -23.76 14.10
CA GLU A 400 17.94 -22.67 15.06
C GLU A 400 16.66 -22.18 15.74
N TYR A 401 15.49 -22.35 15.11
CA TYR A 401 14.23 -21.81 15.65
C TYR A 401 13.51 -22.76 16.62
N GLY A 402 13.97 -24.01 16.76
CA GLY A 402 13.35 -24.97 17.67
C GLY A 402 12.02 -25.55 17.17
N TRP A 403 11.74 -26.79 17.55
CA TRP A 403 10.56 -27.55 17.10
C TRP A 403 9.23 -26.85 17.38
N ALA A 404 9.08 -26.27 18.57
CA ALA A 404 7.84 -25.61 19.00
C ALA A 404 7.50 -24.36 18.18
N TYR A 405 8.52 -23.64 17.66
CA TYR A 405 8.30 -22.51 16.76
C TYR A 405 7.86 -23.00 15.38
N CYS A 406 8.58 -23.98 14.81
CA CYS A 406 8.34 -24.54 13.49
C CYS A 406 6.94 -25.18 13.41
N HIS A 407 6.52 -25.86 14.47
CA HIS A 407 5.19 -26.44 14.60
C HIS A 407 4.07 -25.40 14.61
N ARG A 408 4.24 -24.33 15.40
CA ARG A 408 3.29 -23.20 15.41
C ARG A 408 3.24 -22.49 14.06
N HIS A 409 4.35 -22.42 13.34
CA HIS A 409 4.41 -21.83 12.00
C HIS A 409 3.63 -22.69 10.99
N ALA A 410 3.92 -23.99 10.93
CA ALA A 410 3.19 -24.96 10.09
C ALA A 410 1.68 -24.99 10.38
N ARG A 411 1.32 -24.84 11.66
CA ARG A 411 -0.08 -24.75 12.09
C ARG A 411 -0.83 -23.57 11.48
N ARG A 412 -0.18 -22.42 11.35
CA ARG A 412 -0.75 -21.21 10.74
C ARG A 412 -0.90 -21.36 9.23
N MET A 413 0.06 -22.02 8.57
CA MET A 413 0.05 -22.21 7.12
C MET A 413 -1.06 -23.14 6.63
N ILE A 414 -1.43 -24.15 7.43
CA ILE A 414 -2.45 -25.13 7.06
C ILE A 414 -3.86 -24.64 7.36
N SER A 415 -4.04 -23.78 8.38
CA SER A 415 -5.34 -23.15 8.66
C SER A 415 -5.78 -22.17 7.57
N ASP A 416 -4.85 -21.62 6.80
CA ASP A 416 -5.11 -20.61 5.75
C ASP A 416 -5.50 -21.24 4.39
N GLY A 417 -5.68 -22.56 4.34
CA GLY A 417 -6.40 -23.22 3.25
C GLY A 417 -5.74 -23.07 1.89
N SER A 418 -4.62 -23.74 1.66
CA SER A 418 -4.43 -24.37 0.36
C SER A 418 -3.69 -25.70 0.48
N ILE A 419 -4.42 -26.79 0.26
CA ILE A 419 -3.85 -28.12 -0.03
C ILE A 419 -2.76 -28.01 -1.12
N GLY A 420 -2.88 -27.06 -2.04
CA GLY A 420 -1.88 -26.76 -3.06
C GLY A 420 -0.51 -26.31 -2.53
N TYR A 421 -0.44 -25.65 -1.38
CA TYR A 421 0.83 -25.22 -0.77
C TYR A 421 1.54 -26.38 -0.06
N VAL A 422 0.78 -27.25 0.64
CA VAL A 422 1.29 -28.48 1.25
C VAL A 422 1.77 -29.47 0.17
N CYS A 423 1.00 -29.61 -0.92
CA CYS A 423 1.44 -30.35 -2.10
C CYS A 423 2.65 -29.70 -2.79
N GLY A 424 2.76 -28.37 -2.78
CA GLY A 424 3.89 -27.61 -3.31
C GLY A 424 5.18 -27.80 -2.51
N LEU A 425 5.09 -27.83 -1.17
CA LEU A 425 6.20 -28.18 -0.27
C LEU A 425 6.60 -29.64 -0.43
N GLY A 426 5.64 -30.55 -0.57
CA GLY A 426 5.91 -31.94 -0.94
C GLY A 426 6.64 -32.06 -2.29
N HIS A 427 6.21 -31.29 -3.29
CA HIS A 427 6.86 -31.24 -4.61
C HIS A 427 8.26 -30.61 -4.57
N HIS A 428 8.47 -29.62 -3.70
CA HIS A 428 9.75 -28.93 -3.53
C HIS A 428 10.75 -29.75 -2.70
N TRP A 429 10.25 -30.59 -1.80
CA TRP A 429 11.02 -31.53 -1.02
C TRP A 429 11.40 -32.80 -1.82
N MET A 430 10.54 -33.24 -2.73
CA MET A 430 10.82 -34.34 -3.68
C MET A 430 11.90 -34.01 -4.74
N ASN A 431 12.33 -32.76 -4.89
CA ASN A 431 13.24 -32.32 -5.97
C ASN A 431 14.58 -31.75 -5.45
N GLY A 432 15.17 -32.36 -4.41
CA GLY A 432 16.48 -32.05 -3.83
C GLY A 432 17.30 -30.91 -4.45
N LEU A 433 17.44 -29.80 -3.71
CA LEU A 433 18.38 -28.67 -3.89
C LEU A 433 18.85 -28.41 -5.34
N GLU A 434 18.10 -27.64 -6.12
CA GLU A 434 18.66 -26.65 -7.05
C GLU A 434 17.60 -25.63 -7.53
N ARG A 435 17.82 -24.36 -7.18
CA ARG A 435 17.23 -23.09 -7.67
C ARG A 435 15.71 -23.02 -7.92
N TRP A 436 15.01 -22.31 -7.03
CA TRP A 436 13.67 -21.78 -7.29
C TRP A 436 13.75 -20.43 -8.02
N GLU A 437 13.34 -20.39 -9.28
CA GLU A 437 13.12 -19.18 -10.07
C GLU A 437 11.60 -18.91 -10.22
N GLY A 438 10.95 -18.49 -9.12
CA GLY A 438 9.60 -17.90 -9.14
C GLY A 438 8.44 -18.75 -9.75
N PRO A 439 7.19 -18.25 -9.70
CA PRO A 439 6.06 -18.94 -10.31
C PRO A 439 6.03 -18.73 -11.85
N PRO A 440 5.74 -19.76 -12.66
CA PRO A 440 5.56 -19.58 -14.09
C PRO A 440 4.28 -18.77 -14.37
N ARG A 441 4.42 -17.71 -15.19
CA ARG A 441 3.30 -17.00 -15.80
C ARG A 441 2.46 -18.00 -16.60
N LEU A 442 1.17 -18.13 -16.27
CA LEU A 442 0.21 -18.86 -17.09
C LEU A 442 0.05 -18.13 -18.43
N PRO A 443 0.20 -18.80 -19.58
CA PRO A 443 -0.30 -18.26 -20.83
C PRO A 443 -1.83 -18.38 -20.84
N LEU A 444 -2.52 -17.26 -20.72
CA LEU A 444 -3.92 -17.13 -21.14
C LEU A 444 -3.98 -17.29 -22.66
N ARG A 445 -4.08 -18.54 -23.14
CA ARG A 445 -4.64 -18.83 -24.46
C ARG A 445 -6.10 -19.19 -24.28
N LEU A 446 -6.98 -18.25 -24.61
CA LEU A 446 -8.37 -18.52 -24.97
C LEU A 446 -8.36 -19.35 -26.26
N THR A 447 -8.51 -20.67 -26.15
CA THR A 447 -8.98 -21.49 -27.27
C THR A 447 -10.49 -21.47 -27.29
N ILE A 448 -11.03 -20.72 -28.25
CA ILE A 448 -12.40 -20.86 -28.72
C ILE A 448 -12.44 -22.16 -29.54
N GLY A 449 -13.17 -23.16 -29.04
CA GLY A 449 -13.70 -24.26 -29.84
C GLY A 449 -15.17 -24.41 -29.43
N GLY A 450 -16.14 -24.60 -30.31
CA GLY A 450 -16.16 -24.77 -31.74
C GLY A 450 -17.65 -24.89 -32.08
N GLY A 451 -18.10 -24.21 -33.12
CA GLY A 451 -19.43 -24.36 -33.67
C GLY A 451 -19.27 -24.75 -35.12
N ASP A 452 -19.53 -26.02 -35.42
CA ASP A 452 -19.94 -26.47 -36.75
C ASP A 452 -20.73 -27.76 -36.57
N THR A 453 -22.06 -27.64 -36.71
CA THR A 453 -22.91 -28.69 -37.26
C THR A 453 -24.11 -28.04 -37.95
N ALA A 454 -24.18 -28.29 -39.26
CA ALA A 454 -25.32 -28.21 -40.20
C ALA A 454 -25.85 -26.82 -40.61
#